data_AF-A0AB74LUU3-F1
#
_entry.id   AF-A0AB74LUU3-F1
#
_cell.length_a   1.000
_cell.length_b   1.000
_cell.length_c   1.000
_cell.angle_alpha   90.00
_cell.angle_beta   90.00
_cell.angle_gamma   90.00
#
_symmetry.space_group_name_H-M   'P 1'
#
loop_
_entity.id
_entity.type
_entity.pdbx_description
1 polymer ?
#
loop_
_entity_poly.entity_id
_entity_poly.type
_entity_poly.pdbx_seq_one_letter_code
_entity_poly.pdbx_strand_id
1 'polypeptide(L)' 'MTTKDRTALPKKDFALPDEQRFPVEDKAHARNAKARAAQSEKAGNLLKSDKAAIPGGHTDAATTAALTR' A
#
# COMPACT_ATOMS: atom_id res chain seq x y z
N MET A 1 -14.74 4.30 12.76
CA MET A 1 -14.60 5.76 12.61
C MET A 1 -15.95 6.36 12.16
N THR A 2 -16.36 7.50 12.71
CA THR A 2 -17.54 8.26 12.23
C THR A 2 -17.18 9.23 11.10
N THR A 3 -18.18 9.85 10.45
CA THR A 3 -17.94 10.88 9.43
C THR A 3 -17.23 12.11 9.99
N LYS A 4 -17.57 12.53 11.21
CA LYS A 4 -16.94 13.67 11.89
C LYS A 4 -15.47 13.41 12.18
N ASP A 5 -15.17 12.22 12.70
CA ASP A 5 -13.79 11.80 12.98
C ASP A 5 -12.96 11.79 11.68
N ARG A 6 -13.54 11.25 10.58
CA ARG A 6 -12.89 11.24 9.26
C ARG A 6 -12.53 12.64 8.76
N THR A 7 -13.45 13.58 8.88
CA THR A 7 -13.24 14.96 8.39
C THR A 7 -12.22 15.73 9.21
N ALA A 8 -11.95 15.32 10.45
CA ALA A 8 -10.94 15.92 11.31
C ALA A 8 -9.52 15.39 11.04
N LEU A 9 -9.37 14.29 10.29
CA LEU A 9 -8.08 13.71 9.99
C LEU A 9 -7.27 14.61 9.04
N PRO A 10 -5.98 14.85 9.32
CA PRO A 10 -5.09 15.52 8.38
C PRO A 10 -4.77 14.60 7.19
N LYS A 11 -4.42 15.19 6.04
CA LYS A 11 -4.12 14.46 4.79
C LYS A 11 -3.09 13.32 4.96
N LYS A 12 -2.10 13.49 5.84
CA LYS A 12 -1.07 12.49 6.14
C LYS A 12 -1.60 11.17 6.73
N ASP A 13 -2.82 11.19 7.28
CA ASP A 13 -3.46 10.02 7.88
C ASP A 13 -4.32 9.26 6.87
N PHE A 14 -4.22 9.60 5.59
CA PHE A 14 -4.87 8.90 4.48
C PHE A 14 -3.82 8.20 3.61
N ALA A 15 -4.14 7.01 3.12
CA ALA A 15 -3.28 6.32 2.16
C ALA A 15 -3.24 7.04 0.80
N LEU A 16 -4.28 7.82 0.48
CA LEU A 16 -4.32 8.76 -0.64
C LEU A 16 -4.58 10.18 -0.10
N PRO A 17 -3.52 10.92 0.27
CA PRO A 17 -3.62 12.23 0.92
C PRO A 17 -4.36 13.29 0.12
N ASP A 18 -4.16 13.30 -1.20
CA ASP A 18 -4.76 14.29 -2.10
C ASP A 18 -6.25 14.03 -2.36
N GLU A 19 -6.65 12.75 -2.36
CA GLU A 19 -8.05 12.34 -2.49
C GLU A 19 -8.77 12.24 -1.13
N GLN A 20 -8.03 12.34 -0.01
CA GLN A 20 -8.52 12.06 1.35
C GLN A 20 -9.26 10.71 1.45
N ARG A 21 -8.72 9.68 0.78
CA ARG A 21 -9.30 8.33 0.74
C ARG A 21 -8.46 7.34 1.54
N PHE A 22 -9.17 6.34 2.09
CA PHE A 22 -8.60 5.25 2.87
C PHE A 22 -7.84 5.76 4.12
N PRO A 23 -8.58 6.25 5.13
CA PRO A 23 -8.00 6.68 6.39
C PRO A 23 -7.30 5.51 7.10
N VAL A 24 -6.13 5.81 7.66
CA VAL A 24 -5.27 4.88 8.37
C VAL A 24 -5.47 5.11 9.87
N GLU A 25 -6.37 4.35 10.47
CA GLU A 25 -6.78 4.54 11.87
C GLU A 25 -5.66 4.24 12.87
N ASP A 26 -4.81 3.24 12.59
CA ASP A 26 -3.73 2.84 13.47
C ASP A 26 -2.55 2.15 12.73
N LYS A 27 -1.47 1.90 13.48
CA LYS A 27 -0.25 1.25 12.96
C LYS A 27 -0.46 -0.21 12.55
N ALA A 28 -1.43 -0.92 13.12
CA ALA A 28 -1.74 -2.30 12.73
C ALA A 28 -2.49 -2.34 11.39
N HIS A 29 -3.43 -1.42 11.17
CA HIS A 29 -4.14 -1.21 9.91
C HIS A 29 -3.15 -0.92 8.77
N ALA A 30 -2.22 0.02 8.99
CA ALA A 30 -1.17 0.35 8.01
C ALA A 30 -0.32 -0.88 7.63
N ARG A 31 0.12 -1.66 8.62
CA ARG A 31 0.95 -2.86 8.41
C ARG A 31 0.19 -3.94 7.65
N ASN A 32 -1.07 -4.18 7.99
CA ASN A 32 -1.91 -5.16 7.30
C ASN A 32 -2.17 -4.75 5.85
N ALA A 33 -2.52 -3.48 5.61
CA ALA A 33 -2.72 -2.95 4.26
C ALA A 33 -1.46 -3.14 3.39
N LYS A 34 -0.28 -2.83 3.93
CA LYS A 34 1.00 -3.07 3.26
C LYS A 34 1.22 -4.56 2.94
N ALA A 35 0.95 -5.45 3.89
CA ALA A 35 1.10 -6.89 3.68
C ALA A 35 0.15 -7.42 2.58
N ARG A 36 -1.10 -6.93 2.54
CA ARG A 36 -2.08 -7.31 1.50
C ARG A 36 -1.72 -6.78 0.12
N ALA A 37 -1.16 -5.57 0.05
CA ALA A 37 -0.65 -5.01 -1.19
C ALA A 37 0.51 -5.88 -1.75
N ALA A 38 1.48 -6.23 -0.91
CA ALA A 38 2.60 -7.09 -1.29
C ALA A 38 2.14 -8.51 -1.71
N GLN A 39 1.15 -9.09 -1.03
CA GLN A 39 0.55 -10.37 -1.43
C GLN A 39 -0.14 -10.29 -2.79
N SER A 40 -0.88 -9.21 -3.06
CA SER A 40 -1.55 -9.00 -4.35
C SER A 40 -0.56 -8.79 -5.49
N GLU A 41 0.57 -8.14 -5.22
CA GLU A 41 1.66 -7.99 -6.19
C GLU A 41 2.23 -9.35 -6.58
N LYS A 42 2.55 -10.18 -5.58
CA LYS A 42 3.07 -11.54 -5.78
C LYS A 42 2.08 -12.43 -6.51
N ALA A 43 0.78 -12.26 -6.25
CA ALA A 43 -0.29 -12.98 -6.95
C ALA A 43 -0.51 -12.51 -8.39
N GLY A 44 0.13 -11.42 -8.83
CA GLY A 44 -0.05 -10.88 -10.18
C GLY A 44 -1.34 -10.07 -10.37
N ASN A 45 -2.04 -9.73 -9.29
CA ASN A 45 -3.34 -9.06 -9.32
C ASN A 45 -3.23 -7.53 -9.35
N LEU A 46 -2.01 -6.98 -9.33
CA LEU A 46 -1.77 -5.54 -9.38
C LEU A 46 -1.26 -5.11 -10.75
N LEU A 47 -1.83 -4.02 -11.27
CA LEU A 47 -1.35 -3.34 -12.47
C LEU A 47 0.07 -2.80 -12.22
N LYS A 48 0.88 -2.70 -13.29
CA LYS A 48 2.27 -2.20 -13.19
C LYS A 48 2.34 -0.82 -12.52
N SER A 49 1.37 0.04 -12.79
CA SER A 49 1.23 1.38 -12.24
C SER A 49 1.05 1.37 -10.72
N ASP A 50 0.32 0.37 -10.19
CA ASP A 50 -0.05 0.29 -8.77
C ASP A 50 1.08 -0.29 -7.91
N LYS A 51 1.99 -1.06 -8.52
CA LYS A 51 3.16 -1.65 -7.84
C LYS A 51 4.10 -0.58 -7.28
N ALA A 52 4.19 0.58 -7.95
CA ALA A 52 5.02 1.69 -7.50
C ALA A 52 4.57 2.29 -6.16
N ALA A 53 3.31 2.09 -5.78
CA ALA A 53 2.77 2.55 -4.51
C ALA A 53 3.14 1.63 -3.32
N ILE A 54 3.75 0.46 -3.56
CA ILE A 54 4.16 -0.47 -2.50
C ILE A 54 5.61 -0.15 -2.06
N PRO A 55 5.82 0.44 -0.86
CA PRO A 55 7.16 0.75 -0.39
C PRO A 55 7.96 -0.53 -0.13
N GLY A 56 8.94 -0.79 -1.00
CA GLY A 56 9.79 -1.99 -1.01
C GLY A 56 9.42 -3.06 -2.04
N GLY A 57 8.38 -2.85 -2.87
CA GLY A 57 7.93 -3.78 -3.94
C GLY A 57 8.66 -3.61 -5.28
N HIS A 58 9.44 -2.54 -5.45
CA HIS A 58 10.37 -2.38 -6.58
C HIS A 58 11.62 -3.25 -6.40
N THR A 59 11.47 -4.57 -6.32
CA THR A 59 12.49 -5.46 -6.86
C THR A 59 11.95 -5.89 -8.21
N ASP A 60 12.57 -5.37 -9.26
CA ASP A 60 12.33 -5.86 -10.61
C ASP A 60 12.28 -7.40 -10.65
N ALA A 61 11.42 -7.94 -11.51
CA ALA A 61 11.42 -9.38 -11.79
C ALA A 61 12.75 -9.86 -12.39
N ALA A 62 13.68 -8.94 -12.72
CA ALA A 62 15.04 -9.24 -13.11
C ALA A 62 15.91 -9.72 -11.94
N THR A 63 15.66 -9.29 -10.70
CA THR A 63 16.42 -9.70 -9.51
C THR A 63 16.00 -11.08 -8.99
N THR A 64 14.76 -11.52 -9.21
CA THR A 64 14.33 -12.89 -8.83
C THR A 64 14.99 -13.99 -9.69
N ALA A 65 15.44 -13.66 -10.90
CA ALA A 65 16.18 -14.60 -11.75
C ALA A 65 17.64 -14.82 -11.32
N ALA A 66 18.18 -13.98 -10.42
CA ALA A 66 19.57 -14.06 -9.97
C ALA A 66 19.79 -14.93 -8.71
N LEU A 67 18.72 -15.41 -8.05
CA LEU A 67 18.79 -16.26 -6.84
C LEU A 67 18.39 -17.72 -7.12
N THR A 68 18.54 -18.18 -8.37
CA THR A 68 18.42 -19.60 -8.74
C THR A 68 19.58 -20.01 -9.65
N ARG A 69 20.79 -19.64 -9.25
CA ARG A 69 22.05 -20.29 -9.67
C ARG A 69 22.90 -20.58 -8.45
#